data_AF-H1V2Y4-F1
#
_entry.id   AF-H1V2Y4-F1
#
_cell.length_a   1.000
_cell.length_b   1.000
_cell.length_c   1.000
_cell.angle_alpha   90.00
_cell.angle_beta   90.00
_cell.angle_gamma   90.00
#
_symmetry.space_group_name_H-M   'P 1'
#
loop_
_entity.id
_entity.type
_entity.pdbx_description
1 polymer ?
#
loop_
_entity_poly.entity_id
_entity_poly.type
_entity_poly.pdbx_seq_one_letter_code
_entity_poly.pdbx_strand_id
1 'polypeptide(L)'
;MNWHYRFYEHTEAGNRASLEMLARYGGYVQLSTIVPIVMILAARAALQLWEALSSKIRHTSYENVVCSEEIKVEERTSDANMNPYFPIIRRLKWWFGHEQSIAGCNCGTRGQLVVGGTSVAWILCLCFLETGDNYNHLTKRFAMLAVALFPVQFSLSMRYANPVALALGSSHVELNQWHGLLGCIIQALLTCHAALYINKYIQLGVLSDAFRFPVVITGFAGFLGLSTLSLSSTAVVRRYSHRLFFITHVLLAFALPVLVFFHVNPARIYMAQALGIFLLDRGLRKWLAFTAQASLHLVPGTDLIRITITAPSKLARLLQRHPGSYVYVAIPPESRPVPNHPIAMLNLAFKFIDNPFTVAAVNEASCELTLIVRKRNGPMTRHLGSLAANCSRESSRCGETFPIRIEGPHRTARQFNNVLVRGGFDRVLIFAGGIGATFTLPVYQHILQENPQARVDMFWALRCASDAAWATTASEMQESVLKDERIHIFITREQQAKEEEGEALEDTSRRCRTRQTLSGVRYTLQRPNLKSIVDGAFQDHPEDRVAILVCGPLALKRELREQIDPWVKRGRHVWWQYETFSS
;
A
#
# COMPACT_ATOMS: atom_id res chain seq x y z
N MET A 1 31.62 -1.31 -38.45
CA MET A 1 31.26 -0.30 -37.42
C MET A 1 32.47 -0.12 -36.52
N ASN A 2 33.14 1.03 -36.56
CA ASN A 2 34.27 1.30 -35.66
C ASN A 2 33.74 1.48 -34.24
N TRP A 3 34.13 0.59 -33.33
CA TRP A 3 33.74 0.66 -31.93
C TRP A 3 34.44 1.87 -31.28
N HIS A 4 33.65 2.87 -30.85
CA HIS A 4 34.19 4.16 -30.37
C HIS A 4 34.83 4.11 -28.98
N TYR A 5 34.62 3.05 -28.19
CA TYR A 5 35.14 2.95 -26.83
C TYR A 5 36.46 2.17 -26.77
N ARG A 6 37.43 2.67 -25.99
CA ARG A 6 38.77 2.09 -25.86
C ARG A 6 39.03 1.52 -24.46
N PHE A 7 39.88 0.50 -24.39
CA PHE A 7 40.42 -0.01 -23.14
C PHE A 7 41.68 0.77 -22.78
N TYR A 8 41.67 1.45 -21.64
CA TYR A 8 42.82 2.17 -21.11
C TYR A 8 43.49 1.37 -19.98
N GLU A 9 44.82 1.39 -19.95
CA GLU A 9 45.63 0.88 -18.84
C GLU A 9 45.46 1.73 -17.58
N HIS A 10 45.64 1.11 -16.41
CA HIS A 10 45.42 1.75 -15.12
C HIS A 10 46.66 2.53 -14.66
N THR A 11 46.67 3.85 -14.86
CA THR A 11 47.62 4.75 -14.15
C THR A 11 47.07 5.11 -12.77
N GLU A 12 47.92 5.24 -11.75
CA GLU A 12 47.47 5.56 -10.38
C GLU A 12 46.74 6.92 -10.31
N ALA A 13 47.27 7.94 -10.98
CA ALA A 13 46.64 9.26 -11.07
C ALA A 13 45.29 9.20 -11.81
N GLY A 14 45.20 8.45 -12.90
CA GLY A 14 43.95 8.23 -13.64
C GLY A 14 42.90 7.46 -12.82
N ASN A 15 43.34 6.53 -11.97
CA ASN A 15 42.46 5.81 -11.06
C ASN A 15 41.88 6.72 -9.97
N ARG A 16 42.68 7.59 -9.34
CA ARG A 16 42.16 8.55 -8.34
C ARG A 16 41.13 9.51 -8.93
N ALA A 17 41.45 10.13 -10.06
CA ALA A 17 40.53 11.02 -10.77
C ALA A 17 39.22 10.30 -11.17
N SER A 18 39.33 9.05 -11.63
CA SER A 18 38.15 8.22 -11.95
C SER A 18 37.29 7.95 -10.71
N LEU A 19 37.89 7.68 -9.55
CA LEU A 19 37.16 7.42 -8.31
C LEU A 19 36.43 8.66 -7.78
N GLU A 20 37.07 9.83 -7.81
CA GLU A 20 36.45 11.11 -7.47
C GLU A 20 35.27 11.40 -8.39
N MET A 21 35.45 11.18 -9.69
CA MET A 21 34.37 11.36 -10.65
C MET A 21 33.22 10.38 -10.38
N LEU A 22 33.49 9.12 -10.06
CA LEU A 22 32.46 8.14 -9.70
C LEU A 22 31.68 8.59 -8.45
N ALA A 23 32.38 9.02 -7.40
CA ALA A 23 31.77 9.53 -6.18
C ALA A 23 30.88 10.74 -6.43
N ARG A 24 31.34 11.70 -7.25
CA ARG A 24 30.59 12.91 -7.62
C ARG A 24 29.24 12.58 -8.27
N TYR A 25 29.22 11.71 -9.28
CA TYR A 25 27.98 11.34 -9.96
C TYR A 25 27.08 10.43 -9.14
N GLY A 26 27.66 9.55 -8.30
CA GLY A 26 26.87 8.82 -7.28
C GLY A 26 26.14 9.80 -6.35
N GLY A 27 26.84 10.85 -5.91
CA GLY A 27 26.27 11.96 -5.16
C GLY A 27 25.15 12.70 -5.91
N TYR A 28 25.33 13.02 -7.19
CA TYR A 28 24.30 13.67 -8.00
C TYR A 28 23.02 12.85 -8.11
N VAL A 29 23.11 11.55 -8.36
CA VAL A 29 21.93 10.68 -8.41
C VAL A 29 21.25 10.62 -7.05
N GLN A 30 22.01 10.45 -5.96
CA GLN A 30 21.42 10.41 -4.63
C GLN A 30 20.76 11.75 -4.25
N LEU A 31 21.39 12.88 -4.53
CA LEU A 31 20.82 14.20 -4.28
C LEU A 31 19.57 14.45 -5.12
N SER A 32 19.56 14.02 -6.39
CA SER A 32 18.40 14.18 -7.28
C SER A 32 17.14 13.46 -6.77
N THR A 33 17.31 12.45 -5.91
CA THR A 33 16.20 11.73 -5.28
C THR A 33 15.85 12.27 -3.89
N ILE A 34 16.85 12.64 -3.07
CA ILE A 34 16.64 13.11 -1.69
C ILE A 34 16.19 14.57 -1.61
N VAL A 35 16.76 15.47 -2.42
CA VAL A 35 16.48 16.92 -2.35
C VAL A 35 14.99 17.23 -2.51
N PRO A 36 14.26 16.66 -3.51
CA PRO A 36 12.82 16.90 -3.62
C PRO A 36 12.03 16.48 -2.37
N ILE A 37 12.40 15.35 -1.76
CA ILE A 37 11.75 14.83 -0.54
C ILE A 37 11.97 15.80 0.62
N VAL A 38 13.21 16.24 0.83
CA VAL A 38 13.56 17.19 1.90
C VAL A 38 12.88 18.53 1.70
N MET A 39 12.83 19.06 0.47
CA MET A 39 12.17 20.32 0.16
C MET A 39 10.67 20.27 0.46
N ILE A 40 9.98 19.17 0.11
CA ILE A 40 8.56 18.99 0.42
C ILE A 40 8.33 18.90 1.93
N LEU A 41 9.20 18.19 2.66
CA LEU A 41 9.11 18.10 4.13
C LEU A 41 9.33 19.46 4.80
N ALA A 42 10.33 20.22 4.34
CA ALA A 42 10.61 21.56 4.84
C ALA A 42 9.44 22.52 4.58
N ALA A 43 8.86 22.48 3.38
CA ALA A 43 7.67 23.28 3.04
C ALA A 43 6.49 22.93 3.94
N ARG A 44 6.22 21.63 4.19
CA ARG A 44 5.15 21.20 5.10
C ARG A 44 5.39 21.63 6.54
N ALA A 45 6.63 21.52 7.03
CA ALA A 45 6.98 21.97 8.37
C ALA A 45 6.81 23.50 8.52
N ALA A 46 7.20 24.27 7.50
CA ALA A 46 6.99 25.72 7.46
C ALA A 46 5.49 26.08 7.48
N LEU A 47 4.66 25.39 6.69
CA LEU A 47 3.21 25.60 6.68
C LEU A 47 2.57 25.25 8.04
N GLN A 48 2.97 24.14 8.67
CA GLN A 48 2.47 23.77 10.00
C GLN A 48 2.89 24.78 11.07
N LEU A 49 4.13 25.27 11.00
CA LEU A 49 4.61 26.30 11.91
C LEU A 49 3.84 27.62 11.71
N TRP A 50 3.57 27.98 10.45
CA TRP A 50 2.76 29.14 10.11
C TRP A 50 1.33 29.03 10.64
N GLU A 51 0.68 27.88 10.49
CA GLU A 51 -0.64 27.60 11.06
C GLU A 51 -0.64 27.65 12.59
N ALA A 52 0.38 27.10 13.24
CA ALA A 52 0.53 27.14 14.70
C ALA A 52 0.75 28.58 15.22
N LEU A 53 1.53 29.38 14.52
CA LEU A 53 1.77 30.78 14.87
C LEU A 53 0.54 31.64 14.61
N SER A 54 -0.11 31.47 13.46
CA SER A 54 -1.31 32.24 13.10
C SER A 54 -2.52 31.90 13.97
N SER A 55 -2.71 30.63 14.36
CA SER A 55 -3.74 30.24 15.34
C SER A 55 -3.49 30.84 16.73
N LYS A 56 -2.23 30.96 17.15
CA LYS A 56 -1.87 31.64 18.40
C LYS A 56 -2.14 33.14 18.35
N ILE A 57 -1.86 33.81 17.23
CA ILE A 57 -2.16 35.24 17.00
C ILE A 57 -3.68 35.48 16.97
N ARG A 58 -4.43 34.58 16.32
CA ARG A 58 -5.90 34.62 16.29
C ARG A 58 -6.49 34.44 17.68
N HIS A 59 -5.98 33.50 18.48
CA HIS A 59 -6.44 33.29 19.87
C HIS A 59 -6.25 34.52 20.78
N THR A 60 -5.24 35.36 20.55
CA THR A 60 -5.10 36.66 21.24
C THR A 60 -6.04 37.76 20.73
N SER A 61 -6.63 37.60 19.54
CA SER A 61 -7.62 38.56 19.01
C SER A 61 -9.07 38.16 19.31
N TYR A 62 -9.37 36.88 19.58
CA TYR A 62 -10.72 36.37 19.83
C TYR A 62 -11.28 36.64 21.24
N GLU A 63 -10.54 37.31 22.14
CA GLU A 63 -11.15 37.90 23.34
C GLU A 63 -12.01 39.14 23.02
N ASN A 64 -11.90 39.70 21.81
CA ASN A 64 -12.75 40.77 21.32
C ASN A 64 -13.32 40.40 19.95
N VAL A 65 -14.53 39.86 19.91
CA VAL A 65 -15.57 40.05 18.87
C VAL A 65 -16.56 38.88 18.92
N VAL A 66 -17.80 39.22 19.24
CA VAL A 66 -19.01 38.40 19.19
C VAL A 66 -19.53 38.30 17.74
N CYS A 67 -20.08 37.12 17.40
CA CYS A 67 -20.97 36.74 16.29
C CYS A 67 -20.82 37.42 14.90
N SER A 68 -20.57 36.61 13.86
CA SER A 68 -21.26 36.75 12.57
C SER A 68 -21.19 35.46 11.74
N GLU A 69 -22.33 35.05 11.18
CA GLU A 69 -22.46 33.97 10.18
C GLU A 69 -21.82 34.31 8.82
N GLU A 70 -21.34 35.55 8.63
CA GLU A 70 -20.81 36.04 7.35
C GLU A 70 -19.45 35.43 6.96
N ILE A 71 -18.62 35.03 7.93
CA ILE A 71 -17.26 34.49 7.66
C ILE A 71 -17.31 33.15 6.90
N LYS A 72 -18.35 32.32 7.12
CA LYS A 72 -18.53 31.05 6.39
C LYS A 72 -18.98 31.24 4.94
N VAL A 73 -19.61 32.37 4.61
CA VAL A 73 -20.04 32.70 3.25
C VAL A 73 -18.87 33.28 2.45
N GLU A 74 -17.97 34.01 3.10
CA GLU A 74 -16.77 34.57 2.47
C GLU A 74 -15.72 33.50 2.14
N GLU A 75 -15.55 32.47 2.98
CA GLU A 75 -14.72 31.30 2.63
C GLU A 75 -15.30 30.50 1.44
N ARG A 76 -16.64 30.35 1.36
CA ARG A 76 -17.33 29.68 0.24
C ARG A 76 -17.21 30.42 -1.09
N THR A 77 -17.12 31.75 -1.06
CA THR A 77 -16.99 32.58 -2.27
C THR A 77 -15.54 32.78 -2.72
N SER A 78 -14.56 32.71 -1.80
CA SER A 78 -13.13 32.76 -2.17
C SER A 78 -12.64 31.49 -2.91
N ASP A 79 -13.20 30.32 -2.60
CA ASP A 79 -12.94 29.06 -3.32
C ASP A 79 -13.56 29.06 -4.73
N ALA A 80 -14.65 29.82 -4.94
CA ALA A 80 -15.31 29.97 -6.24
C ALA A 80 -14.54 30.93 -7.19
N ASN A 81 -13.70 31.82 -6.64
CA ASN A 81 -12.80 32.71 -7.39
C ASN A 81 -11.43 32.05 -7.71
N MET A 82 -11.37 30.72 -7.67
CA MET A 82 -10.15 29.95 -7.92
C MET A 82 -9.59 30.17 -9.32
N ASN A 83 -8.32 30.57 -9.36
CA ASN A 83 -7.38 30.64 -10.48
C ASN A 83 -7.74 29.67 -11.66
N PRO A 84 -7.86 30.15 -12.92
CA PRO A 84 -8.32 29.35 -14.08
C PRO A 84 -7.55 28.05 -14.35
N TYR A 85 -6.38 27.84 -13.71
CA TYR A 85 -5.58 26.63 -13.82
C TYR A 85 -6.07 25.46 -12.96
N PHE A 86 -6.91 25.67 -11.94
CA PHE A 86 -7.35 24.59 -11.05
C PHE A 86 -8.09 23.44 -11.76
N PRO A 87 -9.03 23.68 -12.70
CA PRO A 87 -9.67 22.61 -13.47
C PRO A 87 -8.67 21.82 -14.32
N ILE A 88 -7.66 22.50 -14.89
CA ILE A 88 -6.61 21.89 -15.69
C ILE A 88 -5.74 20.97 -14.82
N ILE A 89 -5.31 21.44 -13.65
CA ILE A 89 -4.54 20.65 -12.68
C ILE A 89 -5.32 19.41 -12.24
N ARG A 90 -6.64 19.55 -12.00
CA ARG A 90 -7.50 18.42 -11.61
C ARG A 90 -7.62 17.38 -12.71
N ARG A 91 -7.83 17.80 -13.97
CA ARG A 91 -7.84 16.91 -15.13
C ARG A 91 -6.50 16.20 -15.32
N LEU A 92 -5.38 16.92 -15.16
CA LEU A 92 -4.04 16.34 -15.22
C LEU A 92 -3.81 15.30 -14.10
N LYS A 93 -4.17 15.62 -12.85
CA LYS A 93 -4.08 14.69 -11.73
C LYS A 93 -4.90 13.42 -11.97
N TRP A 94 -6.12 13.57 -12.50
CA TRP A 94 -6.97 12.44 -12.87
C TRP A 94 -6.34 11.58 -13.96
N TRP A 95 -5.80 12.22 -15.01
CA TRP A 95 -5.11 11.56 -16.12
C TRP A 95 -3.88 10.79 -15.64
N PHE A 96 -3.08 11.37 -14.73
CA PHE A 96 -1.92 10.69 -14.14
C PHE A 96 -2.28 9.45 -13.34
N GLY A 97 -3.45 9.43 -12.70
CA GLY A 97 -3.93 8.27 -11.94
C GLY A 97 -4.50 7.14 -12.80
N HIS A 98 -4.67 7.34 -14.11
CA HIS A 98 -5.26 6.34 -14.99
C HIS A 98 -4.27 5.18 -15.21
N GLU A 99 -4.71 3.95 -14.97
CA GLU A 99 -3.91 2.73 -15.16
C GLU A 99 -3.74 2.44 -16.65
N GLN A 100 -2.58 1.94 -17.06
CA GLN A 100 -2.31 1.53 -18.43
C GLN A 100 -2.05 0.04 -18.49
N SER A 101 -2.77 -0.65 -19.36
CA SER A 101 -2.48 -2.03 -19.73
C SER A 101 -1.87 -2.07 -21.13
N ILE A 102 -0.61 -2.49 -21.24
CA ILE A 102 0.04 -2.74 -22.52
C ILE A 102 0.05 -4.25 -22.73
N ALA A 103 -0.47 -4.73 -23.85
CA ALA A 103 -0.54 -6.16 -24.20
C ALA A 103 -1.15 -7.06 -23.09
N GLY A 104 -2.17 -6.57 -22.37
CA GLY A 104 -2.83 -7.31 -21.28
C GLY A 104 -2.07 -7.33 -19.95
N CYS A 105 -0.89 -6.73 -19.87
CA CYS A 105 -0.14 -6.53 -18.62
C CYS A 105 -0.35 -5.12 -18.08
N ASN A 106 -0.69 -5.00 -16.79
CA ASN A 106 -0.80 -3.69 -16.13
C ASN A 106 0.61 -3.10 -15.93
N CYS A 107 0.92 -1.99 -16.62
CA CYS A 107 2.20 -1.30 -16.60
C CYS A 107 2.26 -0.19 -15.54
N GLY A 108 1.24 -0.09 -14.69
CA GLY A 108 1.11 0.95 -13.68
C GLY A 108 0.31 2.16 -14.18
N THR A 109 0.37 3.26 -13.44
CA THR A 109 -0.34 4.49 -13.78
C THR A 109 0.43 5.33 -14.79
N ARG A 110 -0.26 6.18 -15.56
CA ARG A 110 0.40 7.12 -16.50
C ARG A 110 1.43 8.01 -15.80
N GLY A 111 1.14 8.47 -14.58
CA GLY A 111 2.09 9.25 -13.79
C GLY A 111 3.36 8.48 -13.46
N GLN A 112 3.26 7.19 -13.13
CA GLN A 112 4.43 6.35 -12.89
C GLN A 112 5.28 6.18 -14.14
N LEU A 113 4.65 6.02 -15.31
CA LEU A 113 5.37 5.90 -16.58
C LEU A 113 6.11 7.20 -16.94
N VAL A 114 5.46 8.36 -16.77
CA VAL A 114 6.09 9.66 -17.06
C VAL A 114 7.25 9.93 -16.09
N VAL A 115 7.01 9.84 -14.77
CA VAL A 115 8.06 10.08 -13.76
C VAL A 115 9.18 9.05 -13.88
N GLY A 116 8.84 7.78 -14.09
CA GLY A 116 9.79 6.71 -14.30
C GLY A 116 10.63 6.93 -15.54
N GLY A 117 10.00 7.27 -16.66
CA GLY A 117 10.66 7.56 -17.93
C GLY A 117 11.62 8.74 -17.83
N THR A 118 11.18 9.85 -17.23
CA THR A 118 12.05 11.01 -16.96
C THR A 118 13.21 10.66 -16.04
N SER A 119 12.96 9.87 -14.98
CA SER A 119 14.03 9.42 -14.06
C SER A 119 15.05 8.54 -14.78
N VAL A 120 14.60 7.61 -15.62
CA VAL A 120 15.47 6.75 -16.43
C VAL A 120 16.29 7.60 -17.41
N ALA A 121 15.68 8.54 -18.12
CA ALA A 121 16.39 9.42 -19.04
C ALA A 121 17.47 10.25 -18.32
N TRP A 122 17.15 10.80 -17.15
CA TRP A 122 18.11 11.53 -16.32
C TRP A 122 19.28 10.65 -15.86
N ILE A 123 19.00 9.47 -15.31
CA ILE A 123 20.04 8.55 -14.83
C ILE A 123 20.90 8.05 -16.00
N LEU A 124 20.30 7.73 -17.14
CA LEU A 124 21.04 7.34 -18.34
C LEU A 124 21.93 8.48 -18.85
N CYS A 125 21.45 9.73 -18.84
CA CYS A 125 22.28 10.87 -19.17
C CYS A 125 23.53 10.93 -18.27
N LEU A 126 23.35 10.79 -16.95
CA LEU A 126 24.45 10.72 -15.98
C LEU A 126 25.37 9.51 -16.16
N CYS A 127 24.91 8.42 -16.79
CA CYS A 127 25.76 7.29 -17.15
C CYS A 127 26.81 7.64 -18.20
N PHE A 128 26.49 8.52 -19.15
CA PHE A 128 27.36 8.85 -20.29
C PHE A 128 28.09 10.19 -20.16
N LEU A 129 27.59 11.10 -19.31
CA LEU A 129 28.24 12.39 -19.09
C LEU A 129 29.67 12.24 -18.56
N GLU A 130 30.58 12.98 -19.18
CA GLU A 130 32.02 13.02 -18.87
C GLU A 130 32.72 11.65 -18.86
N THR A 131 32.14 10.62 -19.52
CA THR A 131 32.83 9.32 -19.63
C THR A 131 33.82 9.26 -20.79
N GLY A 132 33.67 10.14 -21.79
CA GLY A 132 34.46 10.12 -23.02
C GLY A 132 34.35 8.76 -23.73
N ASP A 133 35.46 8.30 -24.30
CA ASP A 133 35.63 7.00 -24.95
C ASP A 133 36.15 5.91 -23.99
N ASN A 134 36.21 6.16 -22.68
CA ASN A 134 36.74 5.20 -21.71
C ASN A 134 35.71 4.13 -21.32
N TYR A 135 35.91 2.92 -21.84
CA TYR A 135 35.01 1.78 -21.61
C TYR A 135 34.89 1.39 -20.13
N ASN A 136 36.01 1.37 -19.41
CA ASN A 136 36.04 0.96 -18.01
C ASN A 136 35.28 1.94 -17.13
N HIS A 137 35.41 3.23 -17.44
CA HIS A 137 34.78 4.28 -16.68
C HIS A 137 33.25 4.30 -16.90
N LEU A 138 32.78 4.15 -18.15
CA LEU A 138 31.37 3.96 -18.46
C LEU A 138 30.80 2.73 -17.71
N THR A 139 31.50 1.60 -17.77
CA THR A 139 31.08 0.36 -17.08
C THR A 139 30.92 0.58 -15.57
N LYS A 140 31.91 1.23 -14.92
CA LYS A 140 31.86 1.56 -13.49
C LYS A 140 30.74 2.56 -13.15
N ARG A 141 30.42 3.49 -14.06
CA ARG A 141 29.34 4.48 -13.88
C ARG A 141 27.98 3.81 -13.71
N PHE A 142 27.64 2.85 -14.57
CA PHE A 142 26.38 2.09 -14.45
C PHE A 142 26.21 1.48 -13.05
N ALA A 143 27.25 0.83 -12.52
CA ALA A 143 27.20 0.30 -11.16
C ALA A 143 27.11 1.39 -10.09
N MET A 144 27.91 2.45 -10.19
CA MET A 144 27.95 3.51 -9.18
C MET A 144 26.58 4.18 -9.00
N LEU A 145 25.92 4.50 -10.12
CA LEU A 145 24.61 5.14 -10.11
C LEU A 145 23.56 4.18 -9.57
N ALA A 146 23.65 2.89 -9.89
CA ALA A 146 22.75 1.88 -9.34
C ALA A 146 22.91 1.72 -7.82
N VAL A 147 24.15 1.60 -7.30
CA VAL A 147 24.39 1.42 -5.86
C VAL A 147 24.01 2.67 -5.06
N ALA A 148 24.15 3.87 -5.63
CA ALA A 148 23.73 5.12 -5.02
C ALA A 148 22.21 5.21 -4.80
N LEU A 149 21.41 4.44 -5.54
CA LEU A 149 19.95 4.37 -5.41
C LEU A 149 19.47 3.39 -4.33
N PHE A 150 20.33 2.50 -3.82
CA PHE A 150 19.93 1.51 -2.79
C PHE A 150 19.37 2.15 -1.51
N PRO A 151 19.94 3.21 -0.92
CA PRO A 151 19.36 3.84 0.27
C PRO A 151 17.90 4.26 0.06
N VAL A 152 17.58 4.83 -1.10
CA VAL A 152 16.21 5.22 -1.46
C VAL A 152 15.33 3.99 -1.70
N GLN A 153 15.85 2.97 -2.38
CA GLN A 153 15.14 1.69 -2.59
C GLN A 153 14.66 1.08 -1.26
N PHE A 154 15.53 1.05 -0.25
CA PHE A 154 15.19 0.56 1.09
C PHE A 154 14.25 1.53 1.83
N SER A 155 14.47 2.84 1.71
CA SER A 155 13.57 3.83 2.30
C SER A 155 12.13 3.70 1.80
N LEU A 156 11.92 3.43 0.50
CA LEU A 156 10.60 3.24 -0.08
C LEU A 156 9.86 2.02 0.50
N SER A 157 10.59 1.01 0.97
CA SER A 157 10.04 -0.21 1.56
C SER A 157 9.68 -0.12 3.05
N MET A 158 10.09 0.97 3.73
CA MET A 158 9.86 1.16 5.17
C MET A 158 8.37 1.34 5.48
N ARG A 159 7.89 0.74 6.58
CA ARG A 159 6.46 0.78 6.98
C ARG A 159 6.11 1.87 7.99
N TYR A 160 7.01 2.20 8.91
CA TYR A 160 6.71 3.10 10.04
C TYR A 160 7.34 4.49 9.88
N ALA A 161 8.67 4.57 9.87
CA ALA A 161 9.42 5.82 9.81
C ALA A 161 9.84 6.13 8.36
N ASN A 162 8.87 6.13 7.44
CA ASN A 162 9.15 6.36 6.03
C ASN A 162 9.12 7.87 5.70
N PRO A 163 10.28 8.51 5.44
CA PRO A 163 10.35 9.94 5.15
C PRO A 163 9.65 10.28 3.82
N VAL A 164 9.65 9.36 2.85
CA VAL A 164 8.96 9.54 1.57
C VAL A 164 7.45 9.52 1.78
N ALA A 165 6.95 8.61 2.62
CA ALA A 165 5.52 8.56 2.96
C ALA A 165 5.08 9.83 3.67
N LEU A 166 5.91 10.34 4.57
CA LEU A 166 5.68 11.60 5.26
C LEU A 166 5.68 12.79 4.29
N ALA A 167 6.64 12.82 3.35
CA ALA A 167 6.78 13.90 2.37
C ALA A 167 5.62 13.94 1.39
N LEU A 168 5.21 12.79 0.86
CA LEU A 168 4.13 12.72 -0.12
C LEU A 168 2.74 12.68 0.53
N GLY A 169 2.65 12.30 1.81
CA GLY A 169 1.37 12.02 2.46
C GLY A 169 0.74 10.71 2.00
N SER A 170 1.53 9.85 1.37
CA SER A 170 1.12 8.58 0.77
C SER A 170 1.15 7.42 1.77
N SER A 171 0.49 6.32 1.44
CA SER A 171 0.58 5.07 2.20
C SER A 171 1.81 4.25 1.80
N HIS A 172 2.20 3.28 2.64
CA HIS A 172 3.24 2.31 2.27
C HIS A 172 2.86 1.49 1.03
N VAL A 173 1.56 1.20 0.86
CA VAL A 173 1.03 0.45 -0.29
C VAL A 173 1.27 1.22 -1.60
N GLU A 174 1.08 2.54 -1.59
CA GLU A 174 1.36 3.41 -2.73
C GLU A 174 2.87 3.49 -3.02
N LEU A 175 3.70 3.60 -1.98
CA LEU A 175 5.16 3.62 -2.14
C LEU A 175 5.76 2.32 -2.64
N ASN A 176 5.12 1.19 -2.33
CA ASN A 176 5.59 -0.12 -2.80
C ASN A 176 5.57 -0.23 -4.34
N GLN A 177 4.71 0.54 -5.02
CA GLN A 177 4.70 0.63 -6.48
C GLN A 177 5.98 1.32 -6.99
N TRP A 178 6.40 2.40 -6.33
CA TRP A 178 7.65 3.10 -6.62
C TRP A 178 8.89 2.27 -6.28
N HIS A 179 8.84 1.48 -5.20
CA HIS A 179 9.89 0.51 -4.87
C HIS A 179 10.08 -0.53 -6.00
N GLY A 180 8.99 -1.01 -6.60
CA GLY A 180 9.05 -1.91 -7.76
C GLY A 180 9.71 -1.25 -8.98
N LEU A 181 9.27 -0.04 -9.33
CA LEU A 181 9.84 0.72 -10.47
C LEU A 181 11.33 1.00 -10.29
N LEU A 182 11.74 1.52 -9.12
CA LEU A 182 13.14 1.80 -8.83
C LEU A 182 13.99 0.52 -8.81
N GLY A 183 13.44 -0.59 -8.31
CA GLY A 183 14.06 -1.92 -8.40
C GLY A 183 14.35 -2.35 -9.84
N CYS A 184 13.42 -2.12 -10.77
CA CYS A 184 13.63 -2.40 -12.20
C CYS A 184 14.75 -1.54 -12.80
N ILE A 185 14.82 -0.25 -12.43
CA ILE A 185 15.90 0.66 -12.89
C ILE A 185 17.26 0.16 -12.39
N ILE A 186 17.37 -0.16 -11.09
CA ILE A 186 18.60 -0.70 -10.48
C ILE A 186 19.02 -2.00 -11.17
N GLN A 187 18.09 -2.93 -11.40
CA GLN A 187 18.35 -4.18 -12.11
C GLN A 187 18.89 -3.92 -13.52
N ALA A 188 18.28 -3.01 -14.28
CA ALA A 188 18.70 -2.71 -15.65
C ALA A 188 20.14 -2.16 -15.66
N LEU A 189 20.45 -1.19 -14.80
CA LEU A 189 21.79 -0.61 -14.69
C LEU A 189 22.86 -1.65 -14.30
N LEU A 190 22.56 -2.51 -13.32
CA LEU A 190 23.49 -3.57 -12.89
C LEU A 190 23.63 -4.69 -13.92
N THR A 191 22.59 -4.93 -14.72
CA THR A 191 22.66 -5.86 -15.87
C THR A 191 23.57 -5.28 -16.95
N CYS A 192 23.44 -3.99 -17.29
CA CYS A 192 24.36 -3.31 -18.20
C CYS A 192 25.80 -3.36 -17.70
N HIS A 193 26.02 -3.11 -16.40
CA HIS A 193 27.33 -3.22 -15.78
C HIS A 193 27.95 -4.62 -15.94
N ALA A 194 27.19 -5.68 -15.61
CA ALA A 194 27.65 -7.05 -15.74
C ALA A 194 27.94 -7.42 -17.20
N ALA A 195 27.03 -7.07 -18.12
CA ALA A 195 27.19 -7.32 -19.55
C ALA A 195 28.43 -6.64 -20.13
N LEU A 196 28.69 -5.38 -19.75
CA LEU A 196 29.86 -4.63 -20.20
C LEU A 196 31.16 -5.25 -19.68
N TYR A 197 31.21 -5.70 -18.42
CA TYR A 197 32.41 -6.40 -17.91
C TYR A 197 32.62 -7.76 -18.57
N ILE A 198 31.55 -8.54 -18.76
CA ILE A 198 31.63 -9.82 -19.48
C ILE A 198 32.15 -9.59 -20.89
N ASN A 199 31.62 -8.61 -21.63
CA ASN A 199 32.11 -8.26 -22.97
C ASN A 199 33.60 -7.86 -22.95
N LYS A 200 34.03 -7.06 -21.98
CA LYS A 200 35.46 -6.73 -21.82
C LYS A 200 36.32 -7.98 -21.65
N TYR A 201 35.94 -8.90 -20.77
CA TYR A 201 36.73 -10.10 -20.53
C TYR A 201 36.76 -11.05 -21.72
N ILE A 202 35.66 -11.12 -22.49
CA ILE A 202 35.61 -11.87 -23.75
C ILE A 202 36.55 -11.25 -24.79
N GLN A 203 36.48 -9.93 -25.01
CA GLN A 203 37.34 -9.25 -25.99
C GLN A 203 38.83 -9.34 -25.66
N LEU A 204 39.17 -9.38 -24.37
CA LEU A 204 40.55 -9.57 -23.90
C LEU A 204 40.99 -11.04 -23.85
N GLY A 205 40.09 -12.00 -24.09
CA GLY A 205 40.40 -13.43 -24.06
C GLY A 205 40.69 -14.01 -22.66
N VAL A 206 40.36 -13.30 -21.59
CA VAL A 206 40.74 -13.63 -20.19
C VAL A 206 39.54 -13.99 -19.31
N LEU A 207 38.41 -14.41 -19.90
CA LEU A 207 37.19 -14.67 -19.14
C LEU A 207 37.36 -15.72 -18.04
N SER A 208 38.02 -16.84 -18.34
CA SER A 208 38.31 -17.89 -17.35
C SER A 208 39.26 -17.39 -16.25
N ASP A 209 40.27 -16.62 -16.63
CA ASP A 209 41.27 -16.10 -15.70
C ASP A 209 40.67 -15.03 -14.77
N ALA A 210 39.68 -14.28 -15.25
CA ALA A 210 38.97 -13.27 -14.48
C ALA A 210 38.30 -13.87 -13.22
N PHE A 211 37.81 -15.12 -13.29
CA PHE A 211 37.20 -15.81 -12.14
C PHE A 211 38.18 -16.21 -11.04
N ARG A 212 39.49 -16.01 -11.22
CA ARG A 212 40.46 -16.13 -10.12
C ARG A 212 40.44 -14.93 -9.17
N PHE A 213 39.90 -13.78 -9.62
CA PHE A 213 39.87 -12.58 -8.82
C PHE A 213 38.60 -12.52 -7.94
N PRO A 214 38.74 -12.31 -6.61
CA PRO A 214 37.59 -12.25 -5.69
C PRO A 214 36.53 -11.21 -6.07
N VAL A 215 36.93 -10.10 -6.68
CA VAL A 215 36.01 -9.06 -7.15
C VAL A 215 35.06 -9.59 -8.23
N VAL A 216 35.54 -10.45 -9.14
CA VAL A 216 34.72 -11.03 -10.22
C VAL A 216 33.78 -12.08 -9.64
N ILE A 217 34.26 -12.92 -8.72
CA ILE A 217 33.41 -13.93 -8.04
C ILE A 217 32.27 -13.25 -7.28
N THR A 218 32.58 -12.26 -6.45
CA THR A 218 31.58 -11.52 -5.67
C THR A 218 30.62 -10.74 -6.56
N GLY A 219 31.11 -10.15 -7.65
CA GLY A 219 30.27 -9.46 -8.64
C GLY A 219 29.31 -10.39 -9.36
N PHE A 220 29.79 -11.57 -9.78
CA PHE A 220 28.97 -12.60 -10.41
C PHE A 220 27.93 -13.17 -9.44
N ALA A 221 28.32 -13.49 -8.21
CA ALA A 221 27.40 -13.92 -7.15
C ALA A 221 26.33 -12.85 -6.87
N GLY A 222 26.72 -11.57 -6.84
CA GLY A 222 25.80 -10.45 -6.69
C GLY A 222 24.81 -10.33 -7.85
N PHE A 223 25.28 -10.50 -9.10
CA PHE A 223 24.42 -10.51 -10.28
C PHE A 223 23.41 -11.66 -10.28
N LEU A 224 23.83 -12.86 -9.89
CA LEU A 224 22.92 -14.01 -9.71
C LEU A 224 21.88 -13.75 -8.61
N GLY A 225 22.31 -13.21 -7.47
CA GLY A 225 21.41 -12.87 -6.37
C GLY A 225 20.39 -11.80 -6.75
N LEU A 226 20.82 -10.74 -7.43
CA LEU A 226 19.93 -9.68 -7.91
C LEU A 226 18.95 -10.20 -8.98
N SER A 227 19.42 -11.02 -9.91
CA SER A 227 18.57 -11.66 -10.92
C SER A 227 17.53 -12.59 -10.29
N THR A 228 17.92 -13.35 -9.25
CA THR A 228 17.00 -14.19 -8.48
C THR A 228 15.94 -13.35 -7.76
N LEU A 229 16.35 -12.24 -7.15
CA LEU A 229 15.45 -11.29 -6.48
C LEU A 229 14.45 -10.69 -7.48
N SER A 230 14.91 -10.26 -8.66
CA SER A 230 14.06 -9.71 -9.71
C SER A 230 13.09 -10.75 -10.27
N LEU A 231 13.56 -11.98 -10.53
CA LEU A 231 12.73 -13.07 -11.03
C LEU A 231 11.64 -13.47 -10.03
N SER A 232 11.99 -13.60 -8.75
CA SER A 232 11.01 -13.95 -7.71
C SER A 232 9.96 -12.86 -7.50
N SER A 233 10.28 -11.61 -7.83
CA SER A 233 9.39 -10.45 -7.72
C SER A 233 8.39 -10.33 -8.87
N THR A 234 8.52 -11.14 -9.93
CA THR A 234 7.59 -11.13 -11.07
C THR A 234 6.18 -11.55 -10.67
N ALA A 235 5.17 -11.04 -11.40
CA ALA A 235 3.78 -11.36 -11.13
C ALA A 235 3.47 -12.87 -11.28
N VAL A 236 4.20 -13.56 -12.16
CA VAL A 236 4.07 -15.02 -12.37
C VAL A 236 4.46 -15.77 -11.10
N VAL A 237 5.66 -15.54 -10.58
CA VAL A 237 6.16 -16.22 -9.37
C VAL A 237 5.36 -15.80 -8.14
N ARG A 238 5.01 -14.52 -8.01
CA ARG A 238 4.18 -14.03 -6.89
C ARG A 238 2.80 -14.65 -6.83
N ARG A 239 2.15 -14.86 -7.99
CA ARG A 239 0.84 -15.54 -8.06
C ARG A 239 0.95 -17.04 -7.79
N TYR A 240 2.03 -17.67 -8.23
CA TYR A 240 2.30 -19.07 -7.92
C TYR A 240 2.55 -19.29 -6.43
N SER A 241 3.46 -18.51 -5.83
CA SER A 241 3.74 -18.54 -4.40
C SER A 241 4.27 -17.20 -3.89
N HIS A 242 3.38 -16.42 -3.29
CA HIS A 242 3.74 -15.17 -2.61
C HIS A 242 4.78 -15.40 -1.49
N ARG A 243 4.76 -16.58 -0.86
CA ARG A 243 5.71 -16.91 0.22
C ARG A 243 7.13 -17.10 -0.29
N LEU A 244 7.28 -17.82 -1.41
CA LEU A 244 8.58 -17.99 -2.05
C LEU A 244 9.16 -16.64 -2.44
N PHE A 245 8.35 -15.80 -3.08
CA PHE A 245 8.71 -14.41 -3.37
C PHE A 245 9.17 -13.67 -2.11
N PHE A 246 8.34 -13.59 -1.07
CA PHE A 246 8.63 -12.75 0.09
C PHE A 246 9.87 -13.20 0.86
N ILE A 247 10.02 -14.51 1.10
CA ILE A 247 11.16 -15.06 1.83
C ILE A 247 12.46 -14.83 1.04
N THR A 248 12.48 -15.20 -0.25
CA THR A 248 13.67 -15.02 -1.09
C THR A 248 14.05 -13.54 -1.21
N HIS A 249 13.06 -12.67 -1.44
CA HIS A 249 13.27 -11.24 -1.60
C HIS A 249 13.84 -10.61 -0.33
N VAL A 250 13.30 -10.92 0.86
CA VAL A 250 13.80 -10.39 2.14
C VAL A 250 15.20 -10.89 2.47
N LEU A 251 15.48 -12.18 2.26
CA LEU A 251 16.80 -12.74 2.54
C LEU A 251 17.87 -12.14 1.62
N LEU A 252 17.59 -12.05 0.33
CA LEU A 252 18.50 -11.45 -0.65
C LEU A 252 18.63 -9.94 -0.46
N ALA A 253 17.56 -9.23 -0.08
CA ALA A 253 17.63 -7.81 0.26
C ALA A 253 18.57 -7.55 1.46
N PHE A 254 18.68 -8.48 2.41
CA PHE A 254 19.68 -8.36 3.48
C PHE A 254 21.09 -8.75 3.02
N ALA A 255 21.22 -9.85 2.26
CA ALA A 255 22.53 -10.39 1.87
C ALA A 255 23.25 -9.57 0.80
N LEU A 256 22.53 -9.02 -0.19
CA LEU A 256 23.12 -8.31 -1.33
C LEU A 256 23.88 -7.03 -0.92
N PRO A 257 23.38 -6.15 -0.03
CA PRO A 257 24.15 -5.02 0.44
C PRO A 257 25.46 -5.42 1.12
N VAL A 258 25.46 -6.51 1.89
CA VAL A 258 26.68 -7.04 2.54
C VAL A 258 27.68 -7.53 1.48
N LEU A 259 27.21 -8.28 0.49
CA LEU A 259 28.06 -8.77 -0.60
C LEU A 259 28.66 -7.61 -1.42
N VAL A 260 27.85 -6.61 -1.77
CA VAL A 260 28.29 -5.42 -2.53
C VAL A 260 29.25 -4.55 -1.72
N PHE A 261 29.09 -4.48 -0.40
CA PHE A 261 30.02 -3.78 0.50
C PHE A 261 31.46 -4.33 0.38
N PHE A 262 31.59 -5.65 0.25
CA PHE A 262 32.89 -6.31 0.06
C PHE A 262 33.34 -6.39 -1.41
N HIS A 263 32.43 -6.16 -2.36
CA HIS A 263 32.76 -6.15 -3.79
C HIS A 263 33.62 -4.93 -4.19
N VAL A 264 33.28 -3.72 -3.72
CA VAL A 264 34.03 -2.50 -4.12
C VAL A 264 33.95 -1.37 -3.09
N ASN A 265 35.08 -0.66 -2.87
CA ASN A 265 35.20 0.38 -1.84
C ASN A 265 34.18 1.54 -1.96
N PRO A 266 33.97 2.17 -3.14
CA PRO A 266 33.09 3.33 -3.22
C PRO A 266 31.60 3.01 -2.98
N ALA A 267 31.19 1.75 -3.12
CA ALA A 267 29.81 1.34 -2.84
C ALA A 267 29.50 1.25 -1.34
N ARG A 268 30.53 1.16 -0.49
CA ARG A 268 30.39 0.86 0.96
C ARG A 268 29.49 1.85 1.69
N ILE A 269 29.61 3.15 1.41
CA ILE A 269 28.80 4.17 2.08
C ILE A 269 27.31 3.99 1.79
N TYR A 270 26.95 3.72 0.53
CA TYR A 270 25.56 3.49 0.13
C TYR A 270 25.01 2.18 0.68
N MET A 271 25.82 1.12 0.71
CA MET A 271 25.41 -0.16 1.29
C MET A 271 25.23 -0.06 2.81
N ALA A 272 26.10 0.68 3.51
CA ALA A 272 25.97 0.96 4.94
C ALA A 272 24.69 1.76 5.25
N GLN A 273 24.39 2.79 4.45
CA GLN A 273 23.14 3.54 4.56
C GLN A 273 21.91 2.63 4.33
N ALA A 274 21.90 1.83 3.27
CA ALA A 274 20.79 0.93 2.95
C ALA A 274 20.57 -0.11 4.07
N LEU A 275 21.65 -0.70 4.60
CA LEU A 275 21.59 -1.65 5.69
C LEU A 275 21.12 -0.99 7.00
N GLY A 276 21.60 0.23 7.28
CA GLY A 276 21.15 1.02 8.43
C GLY A 276 19.65 1.30 8.39
N ILE A 277 19.13 1.73 7.23
CA ILE A 277 17.69 1.94 7.01
C ILE A 277 16.90 0.65 7.22
N PHE A 278 17.38 -0.47 6.67
CA PHE A 278 16.75 -1.78 6.83
C PHE A 278 16.67 -2.21 8.31
N LEU A 279 17.79 -2.13 9.03
CA LEU A 279 17.87 -2.53 10.43
C LEU A 279 17.04 -1.63 11.33
N LEU A 280 17.04 -0.32 11.08
CA LEU A 280 16.21 0.65 11.79
C LEU A 280 14.72 0.32 11.65
N ASP A 281 14.26 0.10 10.42
CA ASP A 281 12.87 -0.24 10.15
C ASP A 281 12.47 -1.57 10.79
N ARG A 282 13.33 -2.60 10.75
CA ARG A 282 13.11 -3.87 11.47
C ARG A 282 13.07 -3.72 12.97
N GLY A 283 13.97 -2.91 13.53
CA GLY A 283 14.03 -2.60 14.96
C GLY A 283 12.75 -1.89 15.43
N LEU A 284 12.31 -0.88 14.69
CA LEU A 284 11.07 -0.14 14.96
C LEU A 284 9.84 -1.05 14.91
N ARG A 285 9.71 -1.91 13.89
CA ARG A 285 8.59 -2.89 13.80
C ARG A 285 8.56 -3.81 15.01
N LYS A 286 9.72 -4.32 15.43
CA LYS A 286 9.83 -5.20 16.61
C LYS A 286 9.48 -4.47 17.90
N TRP A 287 9.89 -3.21 18.04
CA TRP A 287 9.67 -2.41 19.25
C TRP A 287 8.23 -1.91 19.39
N LEU A 288 7.56 -1.64 18.26
CA LEU A 288 6.17 -1.17 18.24
C LEU A 288 5.14 -2.31 18.24
N ALA A 289 5.55 -3.54 17.92
CA ALA A 289 4.68 -4.70 18.01
C ALA A 289 4.44 -5.12 19.46
N PHE A 290 3.24 -5.59 19.75
CA PHE A 290 2.86 -6.12 21.06
C PHE A 290 2.09 -7.44 20.89
N THR A 291 2.05 -8.25 21.94
CA THR A 291 1.24 -9.48 21.97
C THR A 291 0.02 -9.23 22.84
N ALA A 292 -1.16 -9.63 22.35
CA ALA A 292 -2.41 -9.52 23.07
C ALA A 292 -3.21 -10.82 22.99
N GLN A 293 -4.06 -11.04 23.98
CA GLN A 293 -4.95 -12.19 24.03
C GLN A 293 -6.17 -11.94 23.13
N ALA A 294 -6.46 -12.90 22.25
CA ALA A 294 -7.49 -12.78 21.24
C ALA A 294 -8.53 -13.90 21.35
N SER A 295 -9.80 -13.53 21.27
CA SER A 295 -10.94 -14.45 21.18
C SER A 295 -11.36 -14.64 19.73
N LEU A 296 -11.55 -15.89 19.31
CA LEU A 296 -11.87 -16.26 17.93
C LEU A 296 -13.29 -16.84 17.84
N HIS A 297 -14.12 -16.24 16.99
CA HIS A 297 -15.49 -16.71 16.74
C HIS A 297 -15.73 -16.89 15.23
N LEU A 298 -16.31 -18.01 14.83
CA LEU A 298 -16.74 -18.23 13.45
C LEU A 298 -18.09 -17.53 13.23
N VAL A 299 -18.21 -16.74 12.17
CA VAL A 299 -19.48 -16.12 11.80
C VAL A 299 -20.36 -17.20 11.13
N PRO A 300 -21.55 -17.53 11.70
CA PRO A 300 -22.35 -18.65 11.25
C PRO A 300 -22.67 -18.61 9.76
N GLY A 301 -22.55 -19.76 9.07
CA GLY A 301 -22.85 -19.88 7.65
C GLY A 301 -21.82 -19.25 6.70
N THR A 302 -20.72 -18.68 7.20
CA THR A 302 -19.70 -17.98 6.38
C THR A 302 -18.29 -18.50 6.58
N ASP A 303 -17.35 -18.03 5.75
CA ASP A 303 -15.90 -18.25 5.93
C ASP A 303 -15.25 -17.13 6.72
N LEU A 304 -16.04 -16.30 7.41
CA LEU A 304 -15.57 -15.16 8.16
C LEU A 304 -15.30 -15.56 9.61
N ILE A 305 -14.18 -15.08 10.12
CA ILE A 305 -13.70 -15.27 11.48
C ILE A 305 -13.65 -13.90 12.11
N ARG A 306 -14.37 -13.72 13.21
CA ARG A 306 -14.28 -12.55 14.07
C ARG A 306 -13.17 -12.77 15.09
N ILE A 307 -12.25 -11.83 15.16
CA ILE A 307 -11.16 -11.80 16.14
C ILE A 307 -11.38 -10.58 17.02
N THR A 308 -11.63 -10.80 18.31
CA THR A 308 -11.75 -9.73 19.30
C THR A 308 -10.50 -9.71 20.16
N ILE A 309 -9.89 -8.53 20.32
CA ILE A 309 -8.61 -8.39 21.00
C ILE A 309 -8.65 -7.21 21.95
N THR A 310 -8.21 -7.39 23.20
CA THR A 310 -8.00 -6.29 24.14
C THR A 310 -6.68 -5.60 23.82
N ALA A 311 -6.75 -4.35 23.38
CA ALA A 311 -5.60 -3.57 22.97
C ALA A 311 -5.20 -2.52 24.02
N PRO A 312 -3.94 -2.04 24.01
CA PRO A 312 -3.55 -0.91 24.84
C PRO A 312 -4.42 0.33 24.57
N SER A 313 -4.84 1.03 25.61
CA SER A 313 -5.76 2.19 25.51
C SER A 313 -5.26 3.30 24.58
N LYS A 314 -3.95 3.50 24.50
CA LYS A 314 -3.33 4.45 23.55
C LYS A 314 -3.57 4.04 22.09
N LEU A 315 -3.48 2.74 21.79
CA LEU A 315 -3.71 2.21 20.46
C LEU A 315 -5.20 2.29 20.08
N ALA A 316 -6.10 1.89 20.99
CA ALA A 316 -7.53 1.96 20.77
C ALA A 316 -7.97 3.39 20.43
N ARG A 317 -7.56 4.39 21.22
CA ARG A 317 -7.81 5.82 20.94
C ARG A 317 -7.25 6.28 19.60
N LEU A 318 -6.06 5.82 19.21
CA LEU A 318 -5.47 6.16 17.92
C LEU A 318 -6.26 5.56 16.74
N LEU A 319 -6.74 4.32 16.87
CA LEU A 319 -7.53 3.65 15.84
C LEU A 319 -8.92 4.26 15.69
N GLN A 320 -9.55 4.66 16.79
CA GLN A 320 -10.85 5.33 16.79
C GLN A 320 -10.79 6.72 16.12
N ARG A 321 -9.72 7.50 16.37
CA ARG A 321 -9.47 8.79 15.68
C ARG A 321 -9.18 8.61 14.18
N HIS A 322 -8.78 7.41 13.78
CA HIS A 322 -8.38 7.12 12.41
C HIS A 322 -9.05 5.84 11.89
N PRO A 323 -10.39 5.88 11.71
CA PRO A 323 -11.13 4.78 11.08
C PRO A 323 -10.55 4.42 9.72
N GLY A 324 -10.72 3.14 9.34
CA GLY A 324 -10.12 2.60 8.12
C GLY A 324 -8.62 2.29 8.25
N SER A 325 -8.03 2.43 9.44
CA SER A 325 -6.69 1.93 9.74
C SER A 325 -6.67 0.39 9.79
N TYR A 326 -5.51 -0.19 9.51
CA TYR A 326 -5.29 -1.63 9.54
C TYR A 326 -4.11 -1.99 10.44
N VAL A 327 -4.07 -3.24 10.88
CA VAL A 327 -3.01 -3.80 11.72
C VAL A 327 -2.46 -5.06 11.07
N TYR A 328 -1.17 -5.31 11.23
CA TYR A 328 -0.58 -6.59 10.86
C TYR A 328 -0.73 -7.57 12.01
N VAL A 329 -1.23 -8.75 11.69
CA VAL A 329 -1.42 -9.83 12.63
C VAL A 329 -0.45 -10.96 12.31
N ALA A 330 0.19 -11.49 13.35
CA ALA A 330 1.11 -12.62 13.26
C ALA A 330 0.84 -13.62 14.40
N ILE A 331 1.10 -14.90 14.12
CA ILE A 331 0.92 -15.98 15.10
C ILE A 331 2.25 -16.18 15.85
N PRO A 332 2.29 -15.85 17.15
CA PRO A 332 3.50 -15.99 17.95
C PRO A 332 3.78 -17.48 18.21
N PRO A 333 5.03 -17.86 18.56
CA PRO A 333 5.45 -19.26 18.69
C PRO A 333 4.54 -20.13 19.55
N GLU A 334 3.95 -19.57 20.60
CA GLU A 334 3.10 -20.24 21.58
C GLU A 334 1.76 -20.70 20.99
N SER A 335 1.28 -20.02 19.95
CA SER A 335 0.02 -20.33 19.27
C SER A 335 0.20 -21.04 17.93
N ARG A 336 1.41 -21.50 17.61
CA ARG A 336 1.68 -22.25 16.39
C ARG A 336 1.23 -23.72 16.55
N PRO A 337 0.87 -24.40 15.45
CA PRO A 337 0.57 -25.83 15.49
C PRO A 337 1.70 -26.63 16.16
N VAL A 338 1.34 -27.54 17.07
CA VAL A 338 2.27 -28.44 17.79
C VAL A 338 3.04 -29.34 16.79
N PRO A 339 4.33 -29.62 17.02
CA PRO A 339 5.27 -30.21 16.06
C PRO A 339 5.09 -31.73 15.86
N ASN A 340 3.88 -32.19 15.49
CA ASN A 340 3.68 -33.60 15.12
C ASN A 340 4.01 -33.89 13.64
N HIS A 341 4.48 -32.89 12.89
CA HIS A 341 4.94 -33.05 11.50
C HIS A 341 6.34 -32.46 11.28
N PRO A 342 7.19 -33.12 10.47
CA PRO A 342 8.59 -32.76 10.31
C PRO A 342 8.75 -31.61 9.33
N ILE A 343 8.48 -30.36 9.71
CA ILE A 343 8.84 -29.24 8.83
C ILE A 343 9.27 -27.99 9.63
N ALA A 344 10.58 -27.87 9.88
CA ALA A 344 11.22 -26.62 10.28
C ALA A 344 10.83 -25.43 9.35
N MET A 345 10.53 -25.69 8.08
CA MET A 345 10.02 -24.69 7.14
C MET A 345 8.62 -24.14 7.47
N LEU A 346 7.72 -24.86 8.16
CA LEU A 346 6.41 -24.32 8.52
C LEU A 346 6.53 -23.31 9.67
N ASN A 347 7.37 -23.61 10.65
CA ASN A 347 7.75 -22.67 11.71
C ASN A 347 8.53 -21.47 11.16
N LEU A 348 9.41 -21.69 10.17
CA LEU A 348 10.08 -20.61 9.45
C LEU A 348 9.08 -19.75 8.69
N ALA A 349 8.06 -20.34 8.07
CA ALA A 349 7.01 -19.60 7.38
C ALA A 349 6.27 -18.67 8.34
N PHE A 350 5.85 -19.13 9.53
CA PHE A 350 5.19 -18.26 10.52
C PHE A 350 6.09 -17.13 11.05
N LYS A 351 7.42 -17.26 10.98
CA LYS A 351 8.35 -16.19 11.35
C LYS A 351 8.37 -15.02 10.36
N PHE A 352 7.95 -15.26 9.12
CA PHE A 352 7.93 -14.27 8.03
C PHE A 352 6.50 -13.95 7.53
N ILE A 353 5.45 -14.40 8.23
CA ILE A 353 4.06 -14.16 7.84
C ILE A 353 3.43 -13.20 8.84
N ASP A 354 3.25 -11.96 8.37
CA ASP A 354 2.35 -10.99 8.98
C ASP A 354 1.32 -10.61 7.90
N ASN A 355 0.02 -10.74 8.19
CA ASN A 355 -1.02 -10.33 7.23
C ASN A 355 -1.73 -9.07 7.71
N PRO A 356 -1.99 -8.10 6.82
CA PRO A 356 -2.74 -6.90 7.17
C PRO A 356 -4.23 -7.22 7.29
N PHE A 357 -4.87 -6.72 8.36
CA PHE A 357 -6.31 -6.75 8.54
C PHE A 357 -6.81 -5.38 8.97
N THR A 358 -7.86 -4.91 8.32
CA THR A 358 -8.52 -3.65 8.67
C THR A 358 -9.27 -3.79 9.99
N VAL A 359 -9.21 -2.75 10.81
CA VAL A 359 -9.93 -2.70 12.08
C VAL A 359 -11.40 -2.40 11.79
N ALA A 360 -12.26 -3.39 12.02
CA ALA A 360 -13.67 -3.32 11.67
C ALA A 360 -14.52 -2.61 12.72
N ALA A 361 -14.12 -2.66 14.00
CA ALA A 361 -14.75 -1.89 15.07
C ALA A 361 -13.75 -1.65 16.21
N VAL A 362 -13.94 -0.56 16.95
CA VAL A 362 -13.20 -0.21 18.16
C VAL A 362 -14.20 0.14 19.24
N ASN A 363 -14.13 -0.54 20.38
CA ASN A 363 -14.85 -0.14 21.60
C ASN A 363 -13.85 0.51 22.55
N GLU A 364 -13.99 1.82 22.77
CA GLU A 364 -13.08 2.57 23.64
C GLU A 364 -13.22 2.18 25.11
N ALA A 365 -14.46 1.94 25.57
CA ALA A 365 -14.75 1.63 26.97
C ALA A 365 -14.14 0.28 27.39
N SER A 366 -14.25 -0.75 26.55
CA SER A 366 -13.64 -2.07 26.79
C SER A 366 -12.21 -2.20 26.25
N CYS A 367 -11.71 -1.19 25.53
CA CYS A 367 -10.44 -1.25 24.78
C CYS A 367 -10.37 -2.45 23.81
N GLU A 368 -11.51 -2.88 23.27
CA GLU A 368 -11.61 -4.03 22.37
C GLU A 368 -11.51 -3.60 20.91
N LEU A 369 -10.67 -4.31 20.17
CA LEU A 369 -10.55 -4.21 18.72
C LEU A 369 -11.19 -5.44 18.08
N THR A 370 -12.08 -5.22 17.12
CA THR A 370 -12.67 -6.30 16.32
C THR A 370 -12.05 -6.30 14.93
N LEU A 371 -11.47 -7.44 14.54
CA LEU A 371 -11.00 -7.72 13.19
C LEU A 371 -11.88 -8.79 12.56
N ILE A 372 -12.22 -8.62 11.29
CA ILE A 372 -12.96 -9.64 10.52
C ILE A 372 -12.01 -10.19 9.46
N VAL A 373 -11.80 -11.50 9.51
CA VAL A 373 -10.84 -12.21 8.68
C VAL A 373 -11.57 -13.24 7.85
N ARG A 374 -11.36 -13.24 6.54
CA ARG A 374 -11.87 -14.31 5.67
C ARG A 374 -10.89 -15.47 5.65
N LYS A 375 -11.36 -16.68 5.96
CA LYS A 375 -10.59 -17.91 5.79
C LYS A 375 -10.23 -18.07 4.31
N ARG A 376 -8.93 -18.18 4.04
CA ARG A 376 -8.34 -18.45 2.71
C ARG A 376 -7.38 -19.63 2.80
N ASN A 377 -6.86 -20.06 1.66
CA ASN A 377 -5.89 -21.17 1.56
C ASN A 377 -4.48 -20.82 2.11
N GLY A 378 -4.30 -19.63 2.69
CA GLY A 378 -3.08 -19.24 3.40
C GLY A 378 -2.91 -20.00 4.73
N PRO A 379 -1.67 -20.15 5.24
CA PRO A 379 -1.40 -21.00 6.40
C PRO A 379 -1.94 -20.34 7.68
N MET A 380 -1.80 -19.02 7.78
CA MET A 380 -2.27 -18.23 8.91
C MET A 380 -3.79 -18.19 8.96
N THR A 381 -4.47 -17.83 7.87
CA THR A 381 -5.95 -17.80 7.86
C THR A 381 -6.58 -19.18 8.01
N ARG A 382 -5.92 -20.25 7.51
CA ARG A 382 -6.36 -21.63 7.72
C ARG A 382 -6.22 -22.05 9.17
N HIS A 383 -5.09 -21.70 9.81
CA HIS A 383 -4.85 -21.96 11.23
C HIS A 383 -5.82 -21.21 12.14
N LEU A 384 -6.04 -19.92 11.88
CA LEU A 384 -7.07 -19.14 12.58
C LEU A 384 -8.46 -19.76 12.41
N GLY A 385 -8.76 -20.27 11.22
CA GLY A 385 -10.02 -20.97 10.96
C GLY A 385 -10.16 -22.30 11.70
N SER A 386 -9.08 -23.08 11.86
CA SER A 386 -9.11 -24.31 12.66
C SER A 386 -9.25 -24.00 14.15
N LEU A 387 -8.56 -22.97 14.65
CA LEU A 387 -8.71 -22.54 16.05
C LEU A 387 -10.15 -22.09 16.33
N ALA A 388 -10.71 -21.21 15.49
CA ALA A 388 -12.09 -20.75 15.63
C ALA A 388 -13.12 -21.90 15.57
N ALA A 389 -12.90 -22.88 14.68
CA ALA A 389 -13.77 -24.05 14.57
C ALA A 389 -13.72 -24.95 15.81
N ASN A 390 -12.53 -25.14 16.41
CA ASN A 390 -12.37 -25.94 17.62
C ASN A 390 -13.07 -25.27 18.81
N CYS A 391 -12.89 -23.94 18.98
CA CYS A 391 -13.59 -23.16 20.01
C CYS A 391 -15.12 -23.24 19.90
N SER A 392 -15.65 -23.45 18.70
CA SER A 392 -17.09 -23.55 18.48
C SER A 392 -17.66 -24.95 18.76
N ARG A 393 -16.84 -26.00 18.73
CA ARG A 393 -17.27 -27.41 18.90
C ARG A 393 -17.19 -27.89 20.35
N GLU A 394 -16.21 -27.43 21.11
CA GLU A 394 -16.06 -27.73 22.53
C GLU A 394 -16.72 -26.61 23.34
N SER A 395 -17.98 -26.80 23.74
CA SER A 395 -18.75 -25.84 24.55
C SER A 395 -18.08 -25.46 25.88
N SER A 396 -17.11 -26.24 26.37
CA SER A 396 -16.27 -25.98 27.53
C SER A 396 -15.07 -25.05 27.28
N ARG A 397 -14.70 -24.79 26.01
CA ARG A 397 -13.58 -23.88 25.60
C ARG A 397 -14.04 -22.59 24.96
N CYS A 398 -15.35 -22.33 24.96
CA CYS A 398 -15.92 -21.11 24.42
C CYS A 398 -15.52 -19.93 25.33
N GLY A 399 -14.46 -19.21 24.96
CA GLY A 399 -13.83 -18.17 25.79
C GLY A 399 -12.32 -18.31 25.98
N GLU A 400 -11.71 -19.40 25.50
CA GLU A 400 -10.24 -19.52 25.48
C GLU A 400 -9.63 -18.46 24.56
N THR A 401 -8.77 -17.63 25.14
CA THR A 401 -8.02 -16.62 24.41
C THR A 401 -6.67 -17.16 23.94
N PHE A 402 -6.23 -16.76 22.75
CA PHE A 402 -4.94 -17.16 22.21
C PHE A 402 -4.04 -15.92 22.02
N PRO A 403 -2.74 -16.02 22.33
CA PRO A 403 -1.85 -14.89 22.11
C PRO A 403 -1.66 -14.65 20.62
N ILE A 404 -1.87 -13.40 20.20
CA ILE A 404 -1.67 -12.93 18.84
C ILE A 404 -0.73 -11.72 18.89
N ARG A 405 0.26 -11.70 18.00
CA ARG A 405 1.15 -10.54 17.85
C ARG A 405 0.52 -9.55 16.87
N ILE A 406 0.47 -8.29 17.29
CA ILE A 406 -0.08 -7.18 16.54
C ILE A 406 1.00 -6.14 16.29
N GLU A 407 1.14 -5.72 15.04
CA GLU A 407 1.97 -4.61 14.58
C GLU A 407 1.03 -3.53 14.01
N GLY A 408 0.94 -2.37 14.66
CA GLY A 408 0.09 -1.27 14.21
C GLY A 408 0.02 -0.09 15.18
N PRO A 409 -0.70 0.99 14.81
CA PRO A 409 -1.66 1.06 13.71
C PRO A 409 -1.02 1.55 12.41
N HIS A 410 -1.33 0.90 11.29
CA HIS A 410 -1.00 1.40 9.96
C HIS A 410 -2.18 2.16 9.38
N ARG A 411 -1.90 3.35 8.88
CA ARG A 411 -2.93 4.26 8.37
C ARG A 411 -3.05 4.09 6.87
N THR A 412 -4.30 3.94 6.43
CA THR A 412 -4.69 4.35 5.08
C THR A 412 -4.39 5.84 4.93
N ALA A 413 -3.88 6.29 3.77
CA ALA A 413 -3.15 7.56 3.56
C ALA A 413 -3.51 8.70 4.55
N ARG A 414 -2.50 9.34 5.18
CA ARG A 414 -2.68 10.27 6.33
C ARG A 414 -3.66 11.44 6.09
N GLN A 415 -3.95 11.76 4.84
CA GLN A 415 -4.85 12.84 4.44
C GLN A 415 -6.31 12.40 4.34
N PHE A 416 -6.59 11.10 4.38
CA PHE A 416 -7.90 10.52 4.05
C PHE A 416 -9.06 11.07 4.91
N ASN A 417 -9.00 10.95 6.24
CA ASN A 417 -10.09 11.43 7.11
C ASN A 417 -10.18 12.95 7.15
N ASN A 418 -9.04 13.65 7.17
CA ASN A 418 -9.03 15.11 7.17
C ASN A 418 -9.61 15.67 5.87
N VAL A 419 -9.32 15.05 4.72
CA VAL A 419 -9.84 15.48 3.42
C VAL A 419 -11.32 15.11 3.28
N LEU A 420 -11.76 13.91 3.65
CA LEU A 420 -13.18 13.55 3.56
C LEU A 420 -14.07 14.36 4.50
N VAL A 421 -13.64 14.60 5.73
CA VAL A 421 -14.45 15.30 6.75
C VAL A 421 -14.29 16.82 6.67
N ARG A 422 -13.08 17.34 6.40
CA ARG A 422 -12.79 18.79 6.37
C ARG A 422 -12.57 19.36 4.98
N GLY A 423 -12.51 18.54 3.93
CA GLY A 423 -12.28 18.99 2.55
C GLY A 423 -13.49 19.61 1.87
N GLY A 424 -14.59 19.84 2.61
CA GLY A 424 -15.76 20.55 2.13
C GLY A 424 -16.54 19.82 1.04
N PHE A 425 -16.46 18.49 0.94
CA PHE A 425 -17.25 17.76 -0.05
C PHE A 425 -18.73 17.85 0.24
N ASP A 426 -19.51 18.14 -0.79
CA ASP A 426 -20.95 18.34 -0.68
C ASP A 426 -21.71 17.01 -0.70
N ARG A 427 -21.11 15.97 -1.31
CA ARG A 427 -21.63 14.59 -1.36
C ARG A 427 -20.50 13.57 -1.30
N VAL A 428 -20.70 12.49 -0.54
CA VAL A 428 -19.73 11.39 -0.39
C VAL A 428 -20.40 10.07 -0.79
N LEU A 429 -19.80 9.36 -1.75
CA LEU A 429 -20.24 8.03 -2.18
C LEU A 429 -19.22 6.99 -1.73
N ILE A 430 -19.67 5.98 -1.01
CA ILE A 430 -18.81 4.93 -0.47
C ILE A 430 -19.22 3.58 -1.05
N PHE A 431 -18.30 2.91 -1.75
CA PHE A 431 -18.53 1.61 -2.38
C PHE A 431 -17.71 0.52 -1.70
N ALA A 432 -18.38 -0.54 -1.26
CA ALA A 432 -17.76 -1.70 -0.63
C ALA A 432 -18.08 -2.98 -1.40
N GLY A 433 -17.06 -3.81 -1.63
CA GLY A 433 -17.21 -5.14 -2.23
C GLY A 433 -16.80 -6.25 -1.27
N GLY A 434 -17.70 -7.17 -0.94
CA GLY A 434 -17.42 -8.31 -0.06
C GLY A 434 -17.01 -7.85 1.34
N ILE A 435 -15.87 -8.37 1.82
CA ILE A 435 -15.28 -7.98 3.12
C ILE A 435 -14.72 -6.55 3.13
N GLY A 436 -14.67 -5.85 1.99
CA GLY A 436 -14.21 -4.45 1.93
C GLY A 436 -14.99 -3.49 2.84
N ALA A 437 -16.17 -3.89 3.30
CA ALA A 437 -16.95 -3.15 4.29
C ALA A 437 -16.25 -3.02 5.66
N THR A 438 -15.28 -3.87 6.00
CA THR A 438 -14.47 -3.72 7.22
C THR A 438 -13.66 -2.42 7.23
N PHE A 439 -13.38 -1.87 6.04
CA PHE A 439 -12.76 -0.56 5.87
C PHE A 439 -13.78 0.56 5.77
N THR A 440 -14.81 0.39 4.93
CA THR A 440 -15.73 1.49 4.60
C THR A 440 -16.74 1.78 5.70
N LEU A 441 -17.19 0.77 6.44
CA LEU A 441 -18.22 0.95 7.48
C LEU A 441 -17.72 1.81 8.65
N PRO A 442 -16.51 1.58 9.22
CA PRO A 442 -15.95 2.51 10.22
C PRO A 442 -15.79 3.94 9.71
N VAL A 443 -15.46 4.11 8.43
CA VAL A 443 -15.31 5.43 7.80
C VAL A 443 -16.67 6.13 7.68
N TYR A 444 -17.69 5.42 7.21
CA TYR A 444 -19.07 5.91 7.15
C TYR A 444 -19.55 6.37 8.52
N GLN A 445 -19.35 5.55 9.55
CA GLN A 445 -19.73 5.86 10.93
C GLN A 445 -19.04 7.14 11.43
N HIS A 446 -17.75 7.28 11.16
CA HIS A 446 -17.00 8.46 11.58
C HIS A 446 -17.47 9.74 10.89
N ILE A 447 -17.80 9.69 9.59
CA ILE A 447 -18.32 10.87 8.88
C ILE A 447 -19.65 11.33 9.50
N LEU A 448 -20.55 10.40 9.84
CA LEU A 448 -21.81 10.73 10.49
C LEU A 448 -21.66 11.21 11.94
N GLN A 449 -20.69 10.68 12.67
CA GLN A 449 -20.38 11.13 14.04
C GLN A 449 -19.87 12.58 14.05
N GLU A 450 -19.05 12.95 13.06
CA GLU A 450 -18.53 14.32 12.92
C GLU A 450 -19.58 15.27 12.32
N ASN A 451 -20.38 14.80 11.36
CA ASN A 451 -21.45 15.57 10.74
C ASN A 451 -22.69 14.69 10.42
N PRO A 452 -23.70 14.68 11.29
CA PRO A 452 -24.92 13.89 11.08
C PRO A 452 -25.71 14.25 9.82
N GLN A 453 -25.58 15.50 9.35
CA GLN A 453 -26.26 16.05 8.18
C GLN A 453 -25.43 15.88 6.89
N ALA A 454 -24.29 15.20 6.94
CA ALA A 454 -23.51 14.93 5.75
C ALA A 454 -24.30 14.06 4.76
N ARG A 455 -24.30 14.47 3.48
CA ARG A 455 -24.88 13.68 2.37
C ARG A 455 -23.92 12.56 1.99
N VAL A 456 -24.05 11.43 2.68
CA VAL A 456 -23.22 10.25 2.49
C VAL A 456 -24.10 9.07 2.11
N ASP A 457 -23.80 8.44 0.97
CA ASP A 457 -24.47 7.21 0.53
C ASP A 457 -23.45 6.07 0.51
N MET A 458 -23.77 4.95 1.16
CA MET A 458 -22.91 3.76 1.17
C MET A 458 -23.56 2.60 0.41
N PHE A 459 -22.88 2.11 -0.63
CA PHE A 459 -23.29 0.99 -1.45
C PHE A 459 -22.42 -0.23 -1.15
N TRP A 460 -23.02 -1.29 -0.60
CA TRP A 460 -22.31 -2.49 -0.22
C TRP A 460 -22.76 -3.71 -1.04
N ALA A 461 -21.89 -4.18 -1.94
CA ALA A 461 -22.14 -5.36 -2.76
C ALA A 461 -21.56 -6.63 -2.12
N LEU A 462 -22.41 -7.64 -1.93
CA LEU A 462 -22.12 -8.92 -1.31
C LEU A 462 -22.54 -10.09 -2.22
N ARG A 463 -21.92 -11.25 -2.01
CA ARG A 463 -22.35 -12.48 -2.72
C ARG A 463 -23.55 -13.14 -2.05
N CYS A 464 -23.54 -13.25 -0.71
CA CYS A 464 -24.61 -13.84 0.09
C CYS A 464 -24.96 -12.91 1.25
N ALA A 465 -26.22 -12.91 1.70
CA ALA A 465 -26.68 -12.17 2.88
C ALA A 465 -25.87 -12.50 4.15
N SER A 466 -25.49 -13.77 4.32
CA SER A 466 -24.76 -14.24 5.51
C SER A 466 -23.40 -13.54 5.69
N ASP A 467 -22.76 -13.10 4.61
CA ASP A 467 -21.49 -12.35 4.65
C ASP A 467 -21.65 -10.95 5.31
N ALA A 468 -22.87 -10.46 5.54
CA ALA A 468 -23.13 -9.22 6.28
C ALA A 468 -23.31 -9.43 7.79
N ALA A 469 -23.54 -10.68 8.25
CA ALA A 469 -23.89 -10.97 9.64
C ALA A 469 -22.79 -10.61 10.65
N TRP A 470 -21.55 -10.44 10.21
CA TRP A 470 -20.50 -9.94 11.09
C TRP A 470 -20.74 -8.49 11.52
N ALA A 471 -21.38 -7.67 10.67
CA ALA A 471 -21.57 -6.25 10.92
C ALA A 471 -22.72 -6.00 11.92
N THR A 472 -23.72 -6.88 11.99
CA THR A 472 -24.75 -6.84 13.04
C THR A 472 -24.21 -7.31 14.38
N THR A 473 -23.35 -8.34 14.38
CA THR A 473 -22.81 -8.92 15.61
C THR A 473 -21.63 -8.14 16.20
N ALA A 474 -20.92 -7.35 15.40
CA ALA A 474 -19.67 -6.70 15.81
C ALA A 474 -19.83 -5.59 16.86
N SER A 475 -20.93 -4.82 16.84
CA SER A 475 -21.27 -3.83 17.85
C SER A 475 -22.74 -3.43 17.74
N GLU A 476 -23.39 -3.12 18.87
CA GLU A 476 -24.76 -2.54 18.89
C GLU A 476 -24.85 -1.27 18.02
N MET A 477 -23.78 -0.46 18.01
CA MET A 477 -23.66 0.73 17.17
C MET A 477 -23.57 0.41 15.67
N GLN A 478 -23.07 -0.78 15.29
CA GLN A 478 -23.03 -1.20 13.89
C GLN A 478 -24.38 -1.78 13.45
N GLU A 479 -25.09 -2.46 14.35
CA GLU A 479 -26.43 -2.95 14.06
C GLU A 479 -27.43 -1.82 13.79
N SER A 480 -27.40 -0.74 14.59
CA SER A 480 -28.23 0.44 14.36
C SER A 480 -27.88 1.15 13.06
N VAL A 481 -26.58 1.24 12.74
CA VAL A 481 -26.09 1.89 11.52
C VAL A 481 -26.50 1.13 10.26
N LEU A 482 -26.55 -0.21 10.28
CA LEU A 482 -27.02 -1.00 9.13
C LEU A 482 -28.50 -0.79 8.79
N LYS A 483 -29.28 -0.21 9.71
CA LYS A 483 -30.70 0.12 9.48
C LYS A 483 -30.88 1.53 8.90
N ASP A 484 -29.81 2.31 8.74
CA ASP A 484 -29.83 3.63 8.11
C ASP A 484 -30.23 3.51 6.62
N GLU A 485 -31.15 4.36 6.18
CA GLU A 485 -31.67 4.34 4.80
C GLU A 485 -30.61 4.72 3.76
N ARG A 486 -29.53 5.38 4.20
CA ARG A 486 -28.35 5.75 3.40
C ARG A 486 -27.43 4.56 3.06
N ILE A 487 -27.65 3.39 3.67
CA ILE A 487 -26.88 2.17 3.37
C ILE A 487 -27.69 1.27 2.45
N HIS A 488 -27.17 1.08 1.24
CA HIS A 488 -27.76 0.23 0.21
C HIS A 488 -26.98 -1.07 0.08
N ILE A 489 -27.56 -2.18 0.55
CA ILE A 489 -26.94 -3.51 0.47
C ILE A 489 -27.45 -4.24 -0.78
N PHE A 490 -26.51 -4.71 -1.61
CA PHE A 490 -26.78 -5.43 -2.85
C PHE A 490 -26.27 -6.86 -2.76
N ILE A 491 -27.12 -7.84 -3.07
CA ILE A 491 -26.75 -9.26 -3.07
C ILE A 491 -26.72 -9.79 -4.50
N THR A 492 -25.55 -10.22 -4.96
CA THR A 492 -25.32 -10.51 -6.38
C THR A 492 -25.48 -11.98 -6.80
N ARG A 493 -25.40 -12.95 -5.88
CA ARG A 493 -25.40 -14.40 -6.21
C ARG A 493 -26.77 -15.06 -6.07
N GLU A 494 -27.62 -14.55 -5.18
CA GLU A 494 -29.00 -15.06 -5.00
C GLU A 494 -29.88 -14.86 -6.25
N GLN A 495 -29.52 -13.91 -7.12
CA GLN A 495 -30.13 -13.72 -8.44
C GLN A 495 -29.74 -14.83 -9.43
N GLN A 496 -28.46 -15.16 -9.57
CA GLN A 496 -28.00 -16.22 -10.48
C GLN A 496 -28.62 -17.58 -10.13
N ALA A 497 -28.79 -17.86 -8.82
CA ALA A 497 -29.44 -19.08 -8.37
C ALA A 497 -30.97 -19.12 -8.59
N LYS A 498 -31.61 -17.98 -8.88
CA LYS A 498 -33.03 -17.90 -9.30
C LYS A 498 -33.19 -17.93 -10.82
N GLU A 499 -32.18 -17.49 -11.57
CA GLU A 499 -32.17 -17.52 -13.04
C GLU A 499 -31.72 -18.89 -13.60
N GLU A 500 -30.88 -19.62 -12.87
CA GLU A 500 -30.37 -20.96 -13.21
C GLU A 500 -31.15 -22.09 -12.47
N GLU A 501 -32.48 -22.10 -12.51
CA GLU A 501 -33.25 -23.32 -12.19
C GLU A 501 -33.13 -24.32 -13.36
N GLY A 502 -31.97 -24.94 -13.47
CA GLY A 502 -31.65 -25.94 -14.47
C GLY A 502 -30.18 -26.36 -14.37
N GLU A 503 -29.94 -27.50 -13.72
CA GLU A 503 -28.68 -28.25 -13.65
C GLU A 503 -27.62 -27.85 -12.58
N ALA A 504 -27.61 -28.65 -11.52
CA ALA A 504 -26.48 -29.14 -10.74
C ALA A 504 -25.32 -28.16 -10.38
N LEU A 505 -25.48 -27.45 -9.27
CA LEU A 505 -24.39 -26.88 -8.48
C LEU A 505 -24.59 -27.19 -6.99
N GLU A 506 -24.35 -28.45 -6.62
CA GLU A 506 -24.42 -28.95 -5.25
C GLU A 506 -23.09 -28.77 -4.51
N ASP A 507 -22.95 -27.63 -3.83
CA ASP A 507 -22.38 -27.56 -2.46
C ASP A 507 -22.40 -26.12 -1.92
N THR A 508 -22.22 -25.13 -2.81
CA THR A 508 -22.14 -23.71 -2.40
C THR A 508 -23.51 -23.00 -2.36
N SER A 509 -24.51 -23.52 -3.06
CA SER A 509 -25.89 -23.01 -3.12
C SER A 509 -26.65 -23.23 -1.80
N ARG A 510 -26.38 -24.35 -1.09
CA ARG A 510 -26.94 -24.61 0.26
C ARG A 510 -26.52 -23.55 1.28
N ARG A 511 -25.35 -22.94 1.13
CA ARG A 511 -24.77 -21.96 2.07
C ARG A 511 -25.43 -20.58 2.05
N CYS A 512 -26.00 -20.20 0.90
CA CYS A 512 -26.71 -18.93 0.71
C CYS A 512 -28.20 -19.05 1.11
N ARG A 513 -28.72 -20.27 1.31
CA ARG A 513 -30.14 -20.55 1.63
C ARG A 513 -30.50 -20.39 3.11
N THR A 514 -29.54 -20.16 4.02
CA THR A 514 -29.83 -19.94 5.44
C THR A 514 -30.48 -18.57 5.65
N ARG A 515 -31.81 -18.57 5.64
CA ARG A 515 -32.72 -17.42 5.51
C ARG A 515 -32.81 -16.50 6.76
N GLN A 516 -31.78 -16.36 7.60
CA GLN A 516 -32.02 -15.94 9.00
C GLN A 516 -31.04 -14.98 9.71
N THR A 517 -30.24 -14.13 9.06
CA THR A 517 -29.29 -13.26 9.83
C THR A 517 -29.34 -11.75 9.59
N LEU A 518 -30.18 -11.24 8.69
CA LEU A 518 -30.36 -9.80 8.46
C LEU A 518 -31.79 -9.33 8.84
N SER A 519 -32.26 -9.71 10.02
CA SER A 519 -33.56 -9.27 10.52
C SER A 519 -33.63 -7.73 10.58
N GLY A 520 -34.51 -7.13 9.77
CA GLY A 520 -34.74 -5.68 9.75
C GLY A 520 -33.78 -4.84 8.90
N VAL A 521 -32.86 -5.45 8.13
CA VAL A 521 -31.98 -4.72 7.19
C VAL A 521 -32.53 -4.82 5.77
N ARG A 522 -32.72 -3.67 5.10
CA ARG A 522 -33.18 -3.63 3.71
C ARG A 522 -32.03 -4.00 2.77
N TYR A 523 -32.30 -4.89 1.81
CA TYR A 523 -31.33 -5.27 0.77
C TYR A 523 -32.00 -5.47 -0.57
N THR A 524 -31.23 -5.34 -1.65
CA THR A 524 -31.67 -5.52 -3.03
C THR A 524 -30.97 -6.72 -3.65
N LEU A 525 -31.74 -7.61 -4.29
CA LEU A 525 -31.25 -8.81 -4.97
C LEU A 525 -30.83 -8.51 -6.42
N GLN A 526 -29.88 -7.61 -6.60
CA GLN A 526 -29.36 -7.25 -7.93
C GLN A 526 -27.92 -6.73 -7.80
N ARG A 527 -27.16 -6.75 -8.90
CA ARG A 527 -25.94 -5.95 -9.00
C ARG A 527 -26.28 -4.44 -9.00
N PRO A 528 -25.54 -3.61 -8.26
CA PRO A 528 -25.77 -2.17 -8.27
C PRO A 528 -25.49 -1.60 -9.66
N ASN A 529 -26.42 -0.80 -10.19
CA ASN A 529 -26.18 -0.06 -11.43
C ASN A 529 -25.29 1.15 -11.12
N LEU A 530 -23.99 0.96 -11.23
CA LEU A 530 -22.99 1.95 -10.86
C LEU A 530 -23.11 3.22 -11.72
N LYS A 531 -23.50 3.08 -12.98
CA LYS A 531 -23.72 4.20 -13.89
C LYS A 531 -24.85 5.09 -13.38
N SER A 532 -26.02 4.53 -13.08
CA SER A 532 -27.15 5.33 -12.60
C SER A 532 -26.86 6.01 -11.27
N ILE A 533 -26.14 5.34 -10.36
CA ILE A 533 -25.74 5.90 -9.06
C ILE A 533 -24.81 7.10 -9.25
N VAL A 534 -23.75 6.92 -10.06
CA VAL A 534 -22.78 7.98 -10.33
C VAL A 534 -23.41 9.13 -11.11
N ASP A 535 -24.17 8.83 -12.16
CA ASP A 535 -24.86 9.83 -12.97
C ASP A 535 -25.87 10.63 -12.13
N GLY A 536 -26.69 9.97 -11.31
CA GLY A 536 -27.60 10.64 -10.38
C GLY A 536 -26.84 11.56 -9.42
N ALA A 537 -25.74 11.08 -8.85
CA ALA A 537 -24.95 11.88 -7.92
C ALA A 537 -24.39 13.18 -8.51
N PHE A 538 -24.02 13.18 -9.79
CA PHE A 538 -23.56 14.39 -10.48
C PHE A 538 -24.68 15.22 -11.10
N GLN A 539 -25.83 14.61 -11.45
CA GLN A 539 -26.97 15.30 -12.06
C GLN A 539 -27.81 16.06 -11.05
N ASP A 540 -28.04 15.49 -9.86
CA ASP A 540 -28.88 16.10 -8.81
C ASP A 540 -28.44 17.52 -8.45
N HIS A 541 -27.12 17.74 -8.41
CA HIS A 541 -26.51 19.02 -8.06
C HIS A 541 -25.28 19.29 -8.93
N PRO A 542 -25.36 20.19 -9.93
CA PRO A 542 -24.28 20.45 -10.88
C PRO A 542 -22.98 21.03 -10.29
N GLU A 543 -23.06 21.71 -9.16
CA GLU A 543 -21.91 22.37 -8.52
C GLU A 543 -21.28 21.54 -7.40
N ASP A 544 -21.88 20.38 -7.04
CA ASP A 544 -21.41 19.57 -5.93
C ASP A 544 -19.99 19.04 -6.16
N ARG A 545 -19.17 19.18 -5.10
CA ARG A 545 -17.89 18.50 -4.94
C ARG A 545 -18.14 17.08 -4.43
N VAL A 546 -17.88 16.09 -5.28
CA VAL A 546 -18.20 14.68 -4.96
C VAL A 546 -16.93 13.93 -4.56
N ALA A 547 -16.94 13.30 -3.38
CA ALA A 547 -15.92 12.37 -2.94
C ALA A 547 -16.38 10.93 -3.16
N ILE A 548 -15.56 10.10 -3.79
CA ILE A 548 -15.85 8.70 -4.08
C ILE A 548 -14.78 7.82 -3.46
N LEU A 549 -15.22 6.95 -2.55
CA LEU A 549 -14.40 5.98 -1.84
C LEU A 549 -14.75 4.58 -2.29
N VAL A 550 -13.75 3.76 -2.63
CA VAL A 550 -13.98 2.40 -3.10
C VAL A 550 -13.05 1.43 -2.39
N CYS A 551 -13.61 0.37 -1.80
CA CYS A 551 -12.84 -0.76 -1.30
C CYS A 551 -13.47 -2.09 -1.73
N GLY A 552 -12.81 -2.79 -2.65
CA GLY A 552 -13.39 -4.00 -3.25
C GLY A 552 -12.57 -4.58 -4.39
N PRO A 553 -13.14 -5.54 -5.16
CA PRO A 553 -12.44 -6.20 -6.26
C PRO A 553 -12.02 -5.21 -7.35
N LEU A 554 -10.93 -5.51 -8.06
CA LEU A 554 -10.40 -4.65 -9.12
C LEU A 554 -11.41 -4.37 -10.25
N ALA A 555 -12.33 -5.31 -10.51
CA ALA A 555 -13.42 -5.12 -11.47
C ALA A 555 -14.34 -3.94 -11.06
N LEU A 556 -14.72 -3.87 -9.78
CA LEU A 556 -15.54 -2.77 -9.24
C LEU A 556 -14.83 -1.42 -9.37
N LYS A 557 -13.53 -1.40 -9.07
CA LYS A 557 -12.69 -0.21 -9.25
C LYS A 557 -12.71 0.28 -10.71
N ARG A 558 -12.48 -0.63 -11.65
CA ARG A 558 -12.38 -0.31 -13.08
C ARG A 558 -13.70 0.22 -13.61
N GLU A 559 -14.80 -0.46 -13.31
CA GLU A 559 -16.14 -0.06 -13.75
C GLU A 559 -16.53 1.32 -13.19
N LEU A 560 -16.32 1.58 -11.90
CA LEU A 560 -16.56 2.91 -11.32
C LEU A 560 -15.71 3.99 -11.98
N ARG A 561 -14.43 3.72 -12.23
CA ARG A 561 -13.53 4.68 -12.88
C ARG A 561 -14.01 5.02 -14.30
N GLU A 562 -14.48 4.03 -15.05
CA GLU A 562 -15.08 4.22 -16.38
C GLU A 562 -16.34 5.11 -16.33
N GLN A 563 -17.19 4.97 -15.30
CA GLN A 563 -18.37 5.81 -15.14
C GLN A 563 -18.05 7.24 -14.67
N ILE A 564 -16.96 7.44 -13.93
CA ILE A 564 -16.54 8.76 -13.42
C ILE A 564 -15.76 9.57 -14.47
N ASP A 565 -15.02 8.90 -15.35
CA ASP A 565 -14.18 9.52 -16.38
C ASP A 565 -14.90 10.61 -17.22
N PRO A 566 -16.14 10.40 -17.71
CA PRO A 566 -16.90 11.44 -18.44
C PRO A 566 -17.16 12.70 -17.62
N TRP A 567 -17.48 12.56 -16.33
CA TRP A 567 -17.78 13.68 -15.44
C TRP A 567 -16.55 14.53 -15.14
N VAL A 568 -15.40 13.90 -14.93
CA VAL A 568 -14.13 14.62 -14.74
C VAL A 568 -13.73 15.37 -16.03
N LYS A 569 -13.93 14.77 -17.20
CA LYS A 569 -13.70 15.43 -18.49
C LYS A 569 -14.60 16.66 -18.69
N ARG A 570 -15.85 16.60 -18.22
CA ARG A 570 -16.78 17.74 -18.18
C ARG A 570 -16.38 18.84 -17.18
N GLY A 571 -15.33 18.62 -16.38
CA GLY A 571 -14.81 19.61 -15.43
C GLY A 571 -15.36 19.48 -14.01
N ARG A 572 -16.11 18.42 -13.70
CA ARG A 572 -16.67 18.20 -12.35
C ARG A 572 -15.57 17.96 -11.33
N HIS A 573 -15.80 18.42 -10.10
CA HIS A 573 -14.89 18.19 -9.00
C HIS A 573 -15.10 16.81 -8.39
N VAL A 574 -14.13 15.92 -8.60
CA VAL A 574 -14.16 14.56 -8.07
C VAL A 574 -12.90 14.28 -7.27
N TRP A 575 -13.09 13.83 -6.04
CA TRP A 575 -12.04 13.19 -5.27
C TRP A 575 -12.25 11.69 -5.28
N TRP A 576 -11.20 10.92 -5.53
CA TRP A 576 -11.27 9.47 -5.70
C TRP A 576 -10.18 8.79 -4.86
N GLN A 577 -10.59 7.79 -4.08
CA GLN A 577 -9.68 6.89 -3.38
C GLN A 577 -10.12 5.45 -3.59
N TYR A 578 -9.15 4.59 -3.94
CA TYR A 578 -9.35 3.15 -4.02
C TYR A 578 -8.40 2.43 -3.08
N GLU A 579 -8.97 1.61 -2.20
CA GLU A 579 -8.23 0.73 -1.30
C GLU A 579 -8.49 -0.74 -1.61
N THR A 580 -7.47 -1.57 -1.39
CA THR A 580 -7.61 -3.02 -1.49
C THR A 580 -6.80 -3.71 -0.41
N PHE A 581 -7.47 -4.59 0.32
CA PHE A 581 -6.89 -5.41 1.39
C PHE A 581 -6.83 -6.89 0.99
N SER A 582 -7.04 -7.20 -0.29
CA SER A 582 -6.86 -8.54 -0.85
C SER A 582 -5.65 -8.57 -1.77
N SER A 583 -4.56 -9.19 -1.33
CA SER A 583 -3.44 -9.61 -2.19
C SER A 583 -3.46 -11.11 -2.40
#